data_AF-X7YKI5-F1
#
_entry.id   AF-X7YKI5-F1
#
_cell.length_a   1.000
_cell.length_b   1.000
_cell.length_c   1.000
_cell.angle_alpha   90.00
_cell.angle_beta   90.00
_cell.angle_gamma   90.00
#
_symmetry.space_group_name_H-M   'P 1'
#
loop_
_entity.id
_entity.type
_entity.pdbx_description
1 polymer ?
#
loop_
_entity_poly.entity_id
_entity_poly.type
_entity_poly.pdbx_seq_one_letter_code
_entity_poly.pdbx_strand_id
1 'polypeptide(L)'
;MPWRRLDVVEETGSTNADLLARAAVGEDIDGYVLLAEYQNAGRGRHGRHWSAPPRAQIAMSVGVNGASVARSAWGWLPLATGWR
;
A
#
# COMPACT_ATOMS: atom_id res chain seq x y z
N MET A 1 -0.77 -8.40 13.85
CA MET A 1 -0.66 -6.94 14.03
C MET A 1 -2.07 -6.36 13.96
N PRO A 2 -2.53 -5.58 14.96
CA PRO A 2 -3.80 -4.88 14.85
C PRO A 2 -3.69 -3.73 13.84
N TRP A 3 -4.77 -3.45 13.11
CA TRP A 3 -4.88 -2.23 12.31
C TRP A 3 -4.93 -1.03 13.24
N ARG A 4 -3.98 -0.10 13.10
CA ARG A 4 -3.85 1.05 14.00
C ARG A 4 -4.43 2.33 13.41
N ARG A 5 -4.44 2.44 12.08
CA ARG A 5 -4.91 3.61 11.36
C ARG A 5 -5.43 3.25 9.99
N LEU A 6 -6.52 3.88 9.58
CA LEU A 6 -7.12 3.73 8.26
C LEU A 6 -7.52 5.10 7.73
N ASP A 7 -6.94 5.49 6.60
CA ASP A 7 -7.30 6.72 5.90
C ASP A 7 -7.80 6.38 4.49
N VAL A 8 -8.79 7.13 4.02
CA VAL A 8 -9.31 7.07 2.65
C VAL A 8 -9.07 8.43 2.00
N VAL A 9 -8.44 8.43 0.83
CA VAL A 9 -8.25 9.63 0.01
C VAL A 9 -9.02 9.50 -1.30
N GLU A 10 -9.54 10.63 -1.81
CA GLU A 10 -10.26 10.63 -3.09
C GLU A 10 -9.31 10.34 -4.27
N GLU A 11 -8.12 10.94 -4.26
CA GLU A 11 -7.13 10.78 -5.32
C GLU A 11 -5.71 10.74 -4.77
N THR A 12 -4.88 9.87 -5.35
CA THR A 12 -3.42 9.91 -5.16
C THR A 12 -2.67 9.44 -6.42
N GLY A 13 -1.39 9.79 -6.52
CA GLY A 13 -0.49 9.15 -7.45
C GLY A 13 -0.33 7.66 -7.14
N SER A 14 0.02 7.32 -5.90
CA SER A 14 0.12 5.93 -5.47
C SER A 14 0.05 5.79 -3.96
N THR A 15 -0.91 4.99 -3.46
CA THR A 15 -1.04 4.68 -2.02
C THR A 15 0.27 4.11 -1.44
N ASN A 16 1.02 3.35 -2.24
CA ASN A 16 2.31 2.81 -1.83
C ASN A 16 3.40 3.90 -1.75
N ALA A 17 3.40 4.85 -2.68
CA ALA A 17 4.35 5.96 -2.64
C ALA A 17 4.08 6.88 -1.44
N ASP A 18 2.81 7.11 -1.11
CA ASP A 18 2.40 7.95 0.01
C ASP A 18 2.81 7.34 1.36
N LEU A 19 2.59 6.03 1.56
CA LEU A 19 3.04 5.34 2.78
C LEU A 19 4.56 5.33 2.89
N LEU A 20 5.28 5.15 1.78
CA LEU A 20 6.75 5.23 1.77
C LEU A 20 7.25 6.64 2.11
N ALA A 21 6.59 7.69 1.60
CA ALA A 21 6.94 9.07 1.89
C ALA A 21 6.75 9.40 3.39
N ARG A 22 5.66 8.91 3.99
CA ARG A 22 5.39 9.02 5.44
C ARG A 22 6.45 8.32 6.27
N ALA A 23 6.80 7.09 5.90
CA ALA A 23 7.89 6.36 6.56
C ALA A 23 9.23 7.10 6.43
N ALA A 24 9.50 7.73 5.27
CA ALA A 24 10.75 8.46 5.03
C ALA A 24 10.90 9.71 5.90
N VAL A 25 9.80 10.33 6.35
CA VAL A 25 9.82 11.44 7.33
C VAL A 25 9.76 10.98 8.79
N GLY A 26 9.85 9.67 9.04
CA GLY A 26 9.89 9.10 10.38
C GLY A 26 8.52 8.75 10.99
N GLU A 27 7.45 8.77 10.20
CA GLU A 27 6.13 8.31 10.68
C GLU A 27 6.12 6.78 10.84
N ASP A 28 5.60 6.31 11.97
CA ASP A 28 5.39 4.88 12.20
C ASP A 28 4.17 4.40 11.41
N ILE A 29 4.43 3.70 10.30
CA ILE A 29 3.40 3.19 9.39
C ILE A 29 2.95 1.75 9.69
N ASP A 30 3.42 1.10 10.76
CA ASP A 30 3.07 -0.30 11.01
C ASP A 30 1.56 -0.47 11.26
N GLY A 31 0.88 -1.32 10.49
CA GLY A 31 -0.58 -1.46 10.59
C GLY A 31 -1.37 -0.22 10.13
N TYR A 32 -0.75 0.68 9.35
CA TYR A 32 -1.43 1.78 8.66
C TYR A 32 -2.01 1.26 7.34
N VAL A 33 -3.30 1.44 7.14
CA VAL A 33 -4.01 1.17 5.88
C VAL A 33 -4.33 2.49 5.17
N LEU A 34 -3.91 2.62 3.92
CA LEU A 34 -4.27 3.76 3.07
C LEU A 34 -5.05 3.27 1.87
N LEU A 35 -6.25 3.79 1.69
CA LEU A 35 -7.11 3.52 0.55
C LEU A 35 -7.22 4.76 -0.35
N ALA A 36 -7.31 4.54 -1.65
CA ALA A 36 -7.62 5.57 -2.63
C ALA A 36 -8.77 5.15 -3.53
N GLU A 37 -9.73 6.05 -3.72
CA GLU A 37 -10.84 5.90 -4.67
C GLU A 37 -10.35 5.97 -6.13
N TYR A 38 -9.27 6.73 -6.36
CA TYR A 38 -8.62 6.85 -7.65
C TYR A 38 -7.09 6.95 -7.52
N GLN A 39 -6.39 6.15 -8.34
CA GLN A 39 -4.93 6.23 -8.48
C GLN A 39 -4.57 6.65 -9.92
N ASN A 40 -3.98 7.84 -10.08
CA ASN A 40 -3.61 8.37 -11.39
C ASN A 40 -2.22 7.89 -11.89
N ALA A 41 -1.38 7.40 -10.99
CA ALA A 41 -0.01 6.96 -11.27
C ALA A 41 0.33 5.62 -10.58
N GLY A 42 -0.65 4.72 -10.49
CA GLY A 42 -0.45 3.38 -9.94
C GLY A 42 0.71 2.67 -10.65
N ARG A 43 1.65 2.12 -9.88
CA ARG A 43 2.78 1.36 -10.43
C ARG A 43 2.56 -0.12 -10.19
N GLY A 44 2.34 -0.87 -11.25
CA GLY A 44 2.34 -2.33 -11.24
C GLY A 44 3.75 -2.91 -11.25
N ARG A 45 3.85 -4.23 -11.11
CA ARG A 45 5.11 -4.98 -11.19
C ARG A 45 5.81 -4.70 -12.54
N HIS A 46 7.13 -4.49 -12.51
CA HIS A 46 7.96 -4.07 -13.66
C HIS A 46 7.69 -2.65 -14.18
N GLY A 47 7.17 -1.74 -13.36
CA GLY A 47 7.04 -0.32 -13.72
C GLY A 47 5.92 -0.03 -14.72
N ARG A 48 5.02 -0.99 -14.97
CA ARG A 48 3.84 -0.76 -15.80
C ARG A 48 2.88 0.19 -15.10
N HIS A 49 2.33 1.13 -15.85
CA HIS A 49 1.29 2.02 -15.37
C HIS A 49 0.00 1.22 -15.16
N TRP A 50 -0.62 1.42 -14.01
CA TRP A 50 -1.89 0.83 -13.63
C TRP A 50 -2.87 1.99 -13.46
N SER A 51 -3.91 2.03 -14.30
CA SER A 51 -5.02 2.97 -14.19
C SER A 51 -6.33 2.20 -14.16
N ALA A 52 -7.30 2.70 -13.39
CA ALA A 52 -8.68 2.27 -13.52
C ALA A 52 -9.61 3.47 -13.33
N PRO A 53 -10.83 3.39 -13.88
CA PRO A 53 -11.85 4.41 -13.65
C PRO A 53 -12.11 4.62 -12.15
N PRO A 54 -12.49 5.83 -11.73
CA PRO A 54 -12.92 6.07 -10.35
C PRO A 54 -13.99 5.06 -9.91
N ARG A 55 -13.84 4.50 -8.70
CA ARG A 55 -14.73 3.47 -8.11
C ARG A 55 -14.74 2.11 -8.82
N ALA A 56 -13.91 1.89 -9.83
CA ALA A 56 -13.82 0.59 -10.51
C ALA A 56 -12.90 -0.41 -9.78
N GLN A 57 -12.09 0.07 -8.83
CA GLN A 57 -11.15 -0.76 -8.09
C GLN A 57 -10.90 -0.20 -6.69
N ILE A 58 -10.51 -1.08 -5.77
CA ILE A 58 -10.01 -0.69 -4.46
C ILE A 58 -8.48 -0.62 -4.56
N ALA A 59 -7.94 0.59 -4.55
CA ALA A 59 -6.51 0.81 -4.43
C ALA A 59 -6.17 0.92 -2.93
N MET A 60 -5.42 -0.05 -2.40
CA MET A 60 -5.08 -0.12 -0.98
C MET A 60 -3.62 -0.49 -0.77
N SER A 61 -2.96 0.20 0.16
CA SER A 61 -1.64 -0.17 0.66
C SER A 61 -1.65 -0.32 2.18
N VAL A 62 -0.81 -1.22 2.67
CA VAL A 62 -0.65 -1.50 4.10
C VAL A 62 0.82 -1.32 4.47
N GLY A 63 1.08 -0.48 5.47
CA GLY A 63 2.39 -0.34 6.07
C GLY A 63 2.69 -1.49 7.03
N VAL A 64 3.86 -2.10 6.89
CA VAL A 64 4.33 -3.17 7.77
C VAL A 64 5.77 -2.87 8.18
N ASN A 65 6.05 -2.94 9.48
CA ASN A 65 7.40 -2.75 9.98
C ASN A 65 8.29 -3.95 9.60
N GLY A 66 9.34 -3.70 8.81
CA GLY A 66 10.29 -4.74 8.40
C GLY A 66 11.08 -5.39 9.55
N ALA A 67 11.13 -4.76 10.73
CA ALA A 67 11.70 -5.35 11.94
C ALA A 67 10.73 -6.32 12.63
N SER A 68 9.41 -6.21 12.40
CA SER A 68 8.39 -7.11 12.96
C SER A 68 8.15 -8.35 12.08
N VAL A 69 8.69 -8.37 10.86
CA VAL A 69 8.61 -9.49 9.92
C VAL A 69 10.01 -10.01 9.57
N ALA A 70 10.30 -11.26 9.93
CA ALA A 70 11.55 -11.92 9.54
C ALA A 70 11.77 -11.82 8.02
N ARG A 71 12.98 -11.43 7.58
CA ARG A 71 13.30 -11.28 6.14
C ARG A 71 12.99 -12.53 5.30
N SER A 72 13.05 -13.71 5.91
CA SER A 72 12.65 -14.99 5.28
C SER A 72 11.16 -15.08 4.94
N ALA A 73 10.30 -14.34 5.64
CA ALA A 73 8.86 -14.29 5.39
C ALA A 73 8.45 -13.24 4.33
N TRP A 74 9.37 -12.37 3.89
CA TRP A 74 9.07 -11.33 2.90
C TRP A 74 8.63 -11.91 1.54
N GLY A 75 9.11 -13.11 1.19
CA GLY A 75 8.70 -13.82 -0.02
C GLY A 75 7.23 -14.24 -0.05
N TRP A 76 6.55 -14.26 1.11
CA TRP A 76 5.14 -14.62 1.24
C TRP A 76 4.19 -13.40 1.21
N LEU A 77 4.72 -12.18 1.33
CA LEU A 77 3.90 -10.95 1.30
C LEU A 77 3.02 -10.83 0.04
N PRO A 78 3.51 -11.13 -1.18
CA PRO A 78 2.67 -11.09 -2.38
C PRO A 78 1.55 -12.12 -2.38
N LEU A 79 1.75 -13.28 -1.73
CA LEU A 79 0.75 -14.34 -1.62
C LEU A 79 -0.34 -13.98 -0.61
N ALA A 80 0.00 -13.18 0.42
CA ALA A 80 -0.98 -12.65 1.37
C ALA A 80 -1.85 -11.53 0.78
N THR A 81 -1.33 -10.78 -0.20
CA THR A 81 -2.05 -9.67 -0.86
C THR A 81 -2.80 -10.08 -2.13
N GLY A 82 -2.75 -11.36 -2.51
CA GLY A 82 -3.39 -11.85 -3.74
C GLY A 82 -3.35 -13.36 -3.82
N TRP A 83 -4.45 -14.00 -3.40
CA TRP A 83 -4.74 -15.40 -3.72
C TRP A 83 -6.08 -15.50 -4.45
N ARG A 84 -6.12 -14.97 -5.68
CA ARG A 84 -6.71 -15.59 -6.87
C ARG A 84 -6.48 -14.70 -8.08
#